data_AF-A0A2D5QRS1-F1
#
_entry.id   AF-A0A2D5QRS1-F1
#
_cell.length_a   1.000
_cell.length_b   1.000
_cell.length_c   1.000
_cell.angle_alpha   90.00
_cell.angle_beta   90.00
_cell.angle_gamma   90.00
#
_symmetry.space_group_name_H-M   'P 1'
#
loop_
_entity.id
_entity.type
_entity.pdbx_description
1 polymer ?
#
loop_
_entity_poly.entity_id
_entity_poly.type
_entity_poly.pdbx_seq_one_letter_code
_entity_poly.pdbx_strand_id
1 'polypeptide(L)'
;MLSLLNDSTHSSPPYLWIQVKQLELECIIGIHEHERHTPQKLVVDLALAVNPTDWLKSGQQGLLSSSINYVVVVDQISQLICAAQFRLLESIFSLLAHLYLSPSCQVNTQAQPQALRLSLHKCHALSPTSKPSPLLSLEISQQAWQQLQDSPLKPSADQDTQALQHSLSQRSGCTVNIKPILILPEVQIYQLDSEMPLNLALNSQESLVPLSDSTPSQLSPFKAIYLCRT
;
A
#
# COMPACT_ATOMS: atom_id res chain seq x y z
N MET A 1 -1.43 26.96 49.60
CA MET A 1 -2.55 26.23 48.97
C MET A 1 -2.46 26.48 47.45
N LEU A 2 -1.41 25.93 46.83
CA LEU A 2 -1.09 26.15 45.41
C LEU A 2 -1.85 25.13 44.57
N SER A 3 -2.97 25.56 44.01
CA SER A 3 -3.60 24.93 42.86
C SER A 3 -3.05 25.63 41.62
N LEU A 4 -2.01 25.07 41.01
CA LEU A 4 -1.54 25.51 39.70
C LEU A 4 -1.61 24.33 38.73
N LEU A 5 -2.61 24.44 37.85
CA LEU A 5 -2.52 24.15 36.42
C LEU A 5 -2.14 22.71 36.07
N ASN A 6 -3.18 21.88 36.10
CA ASN A 6 -3.25 20.64 35.33
C ASN A 6 -3.41 21.02 33.84
N ASP A 7 -2.31 21.46 33.21
CA ASP A 7 -2.25 21.69 31.77
C ASP A 7 -1.71 20.41 31.13
N SER A 8 -2.57 19.39 31.05
CA SER A 8 -2.30 18.13 30.36
C SER A 8 -2.28 18.37 28.84
N THR A 9 -1.22 19.03 28.38
CA THR A 9 -0.79 18.98 26.99
C THR A 9 -0.26 17.57 26.73
N HIS A 10 -1.16 16.65 26.36
CA HIS A 10 -0.77 15.39 25.74
C HIS A 10 -0.14 15.70 24.37
N SER A 11 1.11 16.18 24.37
CA SER A 11 1.93 16.24 23.17
C SER A 11 2.25 14.80 22.80
N SER A 12 1.59 14.28 21.76
CA SER A 12 1.98 13.00 21.18
C SER A 12 3.48 13.04 20.86
N PRO A 13 4.23 11.97 21.14
CA PRO A 13 5.66 11.95 20.84
C PRO A 13 5.89 12.26 19.35
N PRO A 14 7.01 12.92 19.01
CA PRO A 14 7.29 13.29 17.63
C PRO A 14 7.40 12.04 16.74
N TYR A 15 6.90 12.13 15.51
CA TYR A 15 7.13 11.11 14.50
C TYR A 15 8.59 11.10 14.05
N LEU A 16 9.17 9.92 13.97
CA LEU A 16 10.52 9.68 13.47
C LEU A 16 10.41 9.02 12.10
N TRP A 17 10.93 9.70 11.06
CA TRP A 17 10.62 9.38 9.67
C TRP A 17 11.76 8.66 8.97
N ILE A 18 11.43 7.57 8.27
CA ILE A 18 12.27 6.97 7.24
C ILE A 18 11.68 7.38 5.89
N GLN A 19 12.51 7.92 4.99
CA GLN A 19 12.03 8.57 3.76
C GLN A 19 12.66 7.94 2.52
N VAL A 20 11.83 7.72 1.52
CA VAL A 20 12.19 7.46 0.13
C VAL A 20 11.80 8.70 -0.67
N LYS A 21 12.74 9.26 -1.43
CA LYS A 21 12.55 10.48 -2.20
C LYS A 21 12.84 10.23 -3.67
N GLN A 22 12.04 10.87 -4.52
CA GLN A 22 12.19 10.86 -5.97
C GLN A 22 12.20 9.45 -6.58
N LEU A 23 11.37 8.54 -6.07
CA LEU A 23 11.18 7.24 -6.70
C LEU A 23 10.40 7.44 -8.01
N GLU A 24 11.05 7.17 -9.14
CA GLU A 24 10.46 7.34 -10.46
C GLU A 24 9.89 6.02 -10.97
N LEU A 25 8.61 6.02 -11.35
CA LEU A 25 7.88 4.84 -11.83
C LEU A 25 7.19 5.16 -13.16
N GLU A 26 7.10 4.17 -14.03
CA GLU A 26 6.32 4.24 -15.27
C GLU A 26 5.02 3.45 -15.09
N CYS A 27 3.87 4.12 -15.12
CA CYS A 27 2.58 3.48 -14.94
C CYS A 27 1.48 4.09 -15.80
N ILE A 28 0.39 3.35 -16.01
CA ILE A 28 -0.82 3.87 -16.65
C ILE A 28 -1.64 4.58 -15.58
N ILE A 29 -1.69 5.92 -15.65
CA ILE A 29 -2.41 6.76 -14.69
C ILE A 29 -3.19 7.86 -15.41
N GLY A 30 -4.50 7.91 -15.21
CA GLY A 30 -5.35 8.99 -15.72
C GLY A 30 -6.70 8.52 -16.25
N ILE A 31 -7.53 9.49 -16.63
CA ILE A 31 -8.90 9.28 -17.10
C ILE A 31 -9.05 9.49 -18.61
N HIS A 32 -8.11 10.17 -19.25
CA HIS A 32 -8.19 10.46 -20.67
C HIS A 32 -7.71 9.27 -21.51
N GLU A 33 -8.37 9.04 -22.64
CA GLU A 33 -8.13 7.88 -23.51
C GLU A 33 -6.64 7.69 -23.86
N HIS A 34 -5.93 8.76 -24.20
CA HIS A 34 -4.51 8.68 -24.54
C HIS A 34 -3.63 8.24 -23.35
N GLU A 35 -4.01 8.60 -22.12
CA GLU A 35 -3.33 8.22 -20.88
C GLU A 35 -3.52 6.73 -20.57
N ARG A 36 -4.63 6.15 -21.05
CA ARG A 36 -4.95 4.72 -20.83
C ARG A 36 -4.10 3.78 -21.67
N HIS A 37 -3.41 4.30 -22.69
CA HIS A 37 -2.60 3.51 -23.62
C HIS A 37 -1.11 3.82 -23.54
N THR A 38 -0.73 4.86 -22.80
CA THR A 38 0.66 5.36 -22.76
C THR A 38 1.14 5.44 -21.31
N PRO A 39 2.17 4.68 -20.93
CA PRO A 39 2.80 4.83 -19.61
C PRO A 39 3.27 6.26 -19.38
N GLN A 40 3.10 6.73 -18.15
CA GLN A 40 3.51 8.04 -17.72
C GLN A 40 4.42 7.93 -16.51
N LYS A 41 5.41 8.83 -16.47
CA LYS A 41 6.29 9.00 -15.33
C LYS A 41 5.55 9.57 -14.13
N LEU A 42 5.51 8.79 -13.05
CA LEU A 42 5.06 9.17 -11.73
C LEU A 42 6.28 9.27 -10.80
N VAL A 43 6.44 10.41 -10.13
CA VAL A 43 7.45 10.57 -9.08
C VAL A 43 6.77 10.44 -7.73
N VAL A 44 7.30 9.52 -6.91
CA VAL A 44 6.77 9.17 -5.59
C VAL A 44 7.78 9.56 -4.52
N ASP A 45 7.34 10.40 -3.59
CA ASP A 45 8.00 10.62 -2.31
C ASP A 45 7.16 9.93 -1.22
N LEU A 46 7.78 9.06 -0.43
CA LEU A 46 7.10 8.36 0.65
C LEU A 46 7.92 8.45 1.94
N ALA A 47 7.27 8.72 3.06
CA ALA A 47 7.87 8.60 4.37
C ALA A 47 6.96 7.80 5.30
N LEU A 48 7.57 6.89 6.05
CA LEU A 48 6.89 6.10 7.08
C LEU A 48 7.44 6.50 8.45
N ALA A 49 6.53 6.82 9.36
CA ALA A 49 6.91 7.12 10.74
C ALA A 49 7.02 5.84 11.55
N VAL A 50 8.10 5.70 12.31
CA VAL A 50 8.23 4.65 13.33
C VAL A 50 8.00 5.21 14.72
N ASN A 51 7.59 4.35 15.65
CA ASN A 51 7.47 4.76 17.04
C ASN A 51 8.88 4.99 17.66
N PRO A 52 9.01 5.85 18.68
CA PRO A 52 10.30 6.17 19.29
C PRO A 52 11.03 4.97 19.90
N THR A 53 10.29 4.00 20.44
CA THR A 53 10.87 2.81 21.07
C THR A 53 11.59 1.94 20.04
N ASP A 54 10.98 1.70 18.89
CA ASP A 54 11.56 0.90 17.80
C ASP A 54 12.70 1.65 17.11
N TRP A 55 12.60 2.98 16.97
CA TRP A 55 13.73 3.81 16.53
C TRP A 55 14.96 3.67 17.44
N LEU A 56 14.77 3.74 18.76
CA LEU A 56 15.88 3.58 19.71
C LEU A 56 16.47 2.17 19.63
N LYS A 57 15.64 1.12 19.55
CA LYS A 57 16.13 -0.25 19.36
C LYS A 57 16.94 -0.40 18.08
N SER A 58 16.43 0.07 16.95
CA SER A 58 17.13 -0.03 15.66
C SER A 58 18.43 0.77 15.66
N GLY A 59 18.44 2.00 16.20
CA GLY A 59 19.63 2.84 16.26
C GLY A 59 20.71 2.37 17.25
N GLN A 60 20.31 1.85 18.42
CA GLN A 60 21.25 1.45 19.47
C GLN A 60 21.70 0.00 19.37
N GLN A 61 20.84 -0.88 18.84
CA GLN A 61 21.08 -2.33 18.80
C GLN A 61 21.27 -2.84 17.36
N GLY A 62 21.12 -2.00 16.35
CA GLY A 62 21.28 -2.39 14.94
C GLY A 62 20.20 -3.35 14.44
N LEU A 63 19.03 -3.40 15.10
CA LEU A 63 17.97 -4.34 14.78
C LEU A 63 17.08 -3.82 13.63
N LEU A 64 17.25 -4.40 12.43
CA LEU A 64 16.38 -4.12 11.29
C LEU A 64 14.91 -4.52 11.56
N SER A 65 14.68 -5.52 12.42
CA SER A 65 13.34 -5.93 12.87
C SER A 65 12.56 -4.83 13.61
N SER A 66 13.24 -3.79 14.08
CA SER A 66 12.65 -2.60 14.74
C SER A 66 12.76 -1.35 13.87
N SER A 67 12.96 -1.49 12.56
CA SER A 67 13.05 -0.38 11.61
C SER A 67 12.15 -0.64 10.40
N ILE A 68 12.12 0.30 9.45
CA ILE A 68 11.48 0.11 8.15
C ILE A 68 12.54 -0.35 7.15
N ASN A 69 12.35 -1.52 6.55
CA ASN A 69 13.18 -1.96 5.43
C ASN A 69 12.76 -1.20 4.15
N TYR A 70 13.43 -0.09 3.86
CA TYR A 70 13.11 0.77 2.73
C TYR A 70 13.33 0.10 1.36
N VAL A 71 14.19 -0.92 1.26
CA VAL A 71 14.38 -1.69 0.01
C VAL A 71 13.10 -2.44 -0.33
N VAL A 72 12.53 -3.14 0.65
CA VAL A 72 11.26 -3.86 0.51
C VAL A 72 10.12 -2.89 0.20
N VAL A 73 10.09 -1.72 0.84
CA VAL A 73 9.09 -0.68 0.56
C VAL A 73 9.17 -0.20 -0.88
N VAL A 74 10.37 0.10 -1.40
CA VAL A 74 10.57 0.52 -2.79
C VAL A 74 10.13 -0.56 -3.77
N ASP A 75 10.51 -1.81 -3.54
CA ASP A 75 10.12 -2.95 -4.39
C ASP A 75 8.60 -3.08 -4.46
N GLN A 76 7.92 -3.03 -3.30
CA GLN A 76 6.48 -3.20 -3.21
C GLN A 76 5.70 -2.07 -3.88
N ILE A 77 6.10 -0.82 -3.64
CA ILE A 77 5.46 0.34 -4.30
C ILE A 77 5.62 0.22 -5.81
N SER A 78 6.82 -0.14 -6.27
CA SER A 78 7.10 -0.29 -7.70
C SER A 78 6.25 -1.39 -8.33
N GLN A 79 6.18 -2.57 -7.69
CA GLN A 79 5.38 -3.69 -8.18
C GLN A 79 3.89 -3.37 -8.23
N LEU A 80 3.35 -2.74 -7.18
CA LEU A 80 1.92 -2.42 -7.10
C LEU A 80 1.51 -1.33 -8.08
N ILE A 81 2.29 -0.26 -8.17
CA ILE A 81 1.96 0.89 -9.02
C ILE A 81 2.13 0.53 -10.50
N CYS A 82 3.17 -0.23 -10.85
CA CYS A 82 3.43 -0.58 -12.25
C CYS A 82 2.52 -1.72 -12.77
N ALA A 83 1.99 -2.57 -11.89
CA ALA A 83 1.12 -3.69 -12.31
C ALA A 83 -0.34 -3.29 -12.56
N ALA A 84 -0.80 -2.16 -12.01
CA ALA A 84 -2.18 -1.70 -12.11
C ALA A 84 -2.31 -0.44 -12.96
N GLN A 85 -3.52 -0.19 -13.47
CA GLN A 85 -3.81 1.00 -14.27
C GLN A 85 -4.78 1.94 -13.56
N PHE A 86 -4.26 2.90 -12.82
CA PHE A 86 -5.04 3.79 -11.97
C PHE A 86 -5.77 4.88 -12.77
N ARG A 87 -6.98 5.25 -12.36
CA ARG A 87 -7.65 6.44 -12.93
C ARG A 87 -7.26 7.72 -12.21
N LEU A 88 -7.07 7.63 -10.90
CA LEU A 88 -6.88 8.75 -10.00
C LEU A 88 -5.63 8.53 -9.11
N LEU A 89 -4.96 9.62 -8.73
CA LEU A 89 -3.82 9.58 -7.79
C LEU A 89 -4.29 9.18 -6.39
N GLU A 90 -5.53 9.53 -6.06
CA GLU A 90 -6.22 9.19 -4.83
C GLU A 90 -6.39 7.67 -4.65
N SER A 91 -6.57 6.91 -5.75
CA SER A 91 -6.60 5.44 -5.71
C SER A 91 -5.23 4.89 -5.29
N ILE A 92 -4.13 5.44 -5.81
CA ILE A 92 -2.76 5.07 -5.41
C ILE A 92 -2.51 5.45 -3.95
N PHE A 93 -2.93 6.65 -3.53
CA PHE A 93 -2.81 7.07 -2.15
C PHE A 93 -3.56 6.10 -1.22
N SER A 94 -4.81 5.77 -1.54
CA SER A 94 -5.64 4.88 -0.74
C SER A 94 -5.05 3.48 -0.66
N LEU A 95 -4.51 2.98 -1.78
CA LEU A 95 -3.78 1.72 -1.85
C LEU A 95 -2.59 1.71 -0.88
N LEU A 96 -1.69 2.70 -0.96
CA LEU A 96 -0.48 2.74 -0.13
C LEU A 96 -0.79 3.04 1.35
N ALA A 97 -1.78 3.89 1.63
CA ALA A 97 -2.23 4.13 3.00
C ALA A 97 -2.81 2.86 3.62
N HIS A 98 -3.64 2.11 2.89
CA HIS A 98 -4.12 0.81 3.35
C HIS A 98 -2.97 -0.17 3.58
N LEU A 99 -2.04 -0.23 2.63
CA LEU A 99 -0.90 -1.13 2.67
C LEU A 99 -0.01 -0.94 3.91
N TYR A 100 0.25 0.30 4.31
CA TYR A 100 1.20 0.60 5.38
C TYR A 100 0.57 0.96 6.72
N LEU A 101 -0.70 1.36 6.76
CA LEU A 101 -1.35 1.80 8.00
C LEU A 101 -2.45 0.85 8.49
N SER A 102 -3.00 -0.02 7.64
CA SER A 102 -4.02 -0.98 8.09
C SER A 102 -3.38 -2.15 8.84
N PRO A 103 -3.81 -2.49 10.06
CA PRO A 103 -3.25 -3.61 10.83
C PRO A 103 -3.39 -4.97 10.13
N SER A 104 -4.37 -5.12 9.24
CA SER A 104 -4.60 -6.29 8.41
C SER A 104 -3.58 -6.44 7.27
N CYS A 105 -2.86 -5.37 6.94
CA CYS A 105 -1.77 -5.33 5.99
C CYS A 105 -0.45 -5.23 6.76
N GLN A 106 -0.04 -6.31 7.44
CA GLN A 106 1.34 -6.43 7.92
C GLN A 106 2.24 -6.79 6.76
N VAL A 107 2.40 -5.82 5.87
CA VAL A 107 3.40 -5.88 4.83
C VAL A 107 4.76 -5.85 5.50
N ASN A 108 5.74 -6.50 4.89
CA ASN A 108 7.05 -6.84 5.46
C ASN A 108 7.97 -5.62 5.74
N THR A 109 7.44 -4.57 6.36
CA THR A 109 8.14 -3.36 6.80
C THR A 109 8.92 -3.57 8.08
N GLN A 110 8.90 -4.76 8.68
CA GLN A 110 9.57 -5.14 9.93
C GLN A 110 9.01 -4.43 11.19
N ALA A 111 8.98 -3.10 11.22
CA ALA A 111 8.24 -2.30 12.20
C ALA A 111 6.89 -1.80 11.64
N GLN A 112 5.89 -1.62 12.51
CA GLN A 112 4.57 -1.10 12.13
C GLN A 112 4.62 0.44 11.95
N PRO A 113 4.33 0.96 10.75
CA PRO A 113 4.25 2.40 10.53
C PRO A 113 3.14 3.05 11.37
N GLN A 114 3.46 4.19 11.96
CA GLN A 114 2.56 5.00 12.80
C GLN A 114 1.91 6.16 12.03
N ALA A 115 2.52 6.55 10.91
CA ALA A 115 2.02 7.56 10.00
C ALA A 115 2.67 7.40 8.62
N LEU A 116 2.02 7.95 7.62
CA LEU A 116 2.46 8.00 6.24
C LEU A 116 2.48 9.47 5.77
N ARG A 117 3.57 9.88 5.13
CA ARG A 117 3.57 11.02 4.21
C ARG A 117 3.75 10.49 2.81
N LEU A 118 2.87 10.90 1.90
CA LEU A 118 2.97 10.56 0.50
C LEU A 118 2.92 11.84 -0.33
N SER A 119 3.77 11.93 -1.34
CA SER A 119 3.59 12.89 -2.43
C SER A 119 3.70 12.16 -3.76
N LEU A 120 2.69 12.35 -4.60
CA LEU A 120 2.57 11.77 -5.92
C LEU A 120 2.59 12.90 -6.94
N HIS A 121 3.63 12.93 -7.77
CA HIS A 121 3.80 13.93 -8.80
C HIS A 121 3.70 13.27 -10.17
N LYS A 122 2.59 13.52 -10.86
CA LYS A 122 2.38 13.04 -12.22
C LYS A 122 3.04 14.01 -13.19
N CYS A 123 4.20 13.64 -13.71
CA CYS A 123 4.92 14.47 -14.66
C CYS A 123 4.12 14.52 -15.98
N HIS A 124 3.96 15.70 -16.56
CA HIS A 124 3.39 15.88 -17.90
C HIS A 124 1.90 15.51 -18.06
N ALA A 125 1.09 15.67 -17.01
CA ALA A 125 -0.29 15.15 -16.96
C ALA A 125 -1.28 15.62 -18.04
N LEU A 126 -1.00 16.70 -18.79
CA LEU A 126 -1.89 17.18 -19.85
C LEU A 126 -1.25 17.07 -21.26
N SER A 127 0.08 17.02 -21.32
CA SER A 127 0.90 16.82 -22.52
C SER A 127 2.39 16.77 -22.13
N PRO A 128 3.28 16.20 -22.98
CA PRO A 128 4.73 16.18 -22.75
C PRO A 128 5.37 17.54 -22.52
N THR A 129 4.71 18.62 -22.94
CA THR A 129 5.19 20.00 -22.85
C THR A 129 4.37 20.86 -21.88
N SER A 130 3.30 20.30 -21.30
CA SER A 130 2.34 21.07 -20.51
C SER A 130 2.83 21.34 -19.08
N LYS A 131 2.54 22.55 -18.63
CA LYS A 131 2.38 22.92 -17.21
C LYS A 131 0.90 23.26 -17.05
N PRO A 132 0.19 22.78 -16.00
CA PRO A 132 0.70 22.21 -14.75
C PRO A 132 0.85 20.68 -14.72
N SER A 133 1.76 20.21 -13.86
CA SER A 133 1.86 18.80 -13.43
C SER A 133 1.22 18.67 -12.04
N PRO A 134 0.18 17.84 -11.86
CA PRO A 134 -0.50 17.71 -10.59
C PRO A 134 0.39 17.00 -9.57
N LEU A 135 0.37 17.55 -8.35
CA LEU A 135 1.03 17.04 -7.17
C LEU A 135 -0.05 16.80 -6.11
N LEU A 136 -0.21 15.55 -5.70
CA LEU A 136 -1.02 15.20 -4.54
C LEU A 136 -0.07 14.94 -3.37
N SER A 137 -0.18 15.71 -2.29
CA SER A 137 0.61 15.53 -1.07
C SER A 137 -0.29 15.39 0.14
N LEU A 138 -0.07 14.36 0.96
CA LEU A 138 -0.86 14.13 2.17
C LEU A 138 -0.03 13.49 3.28
N GLU A 139 -0.39 13.83 4.52
CA GLU A 139 0.13 13.21 5.74
C GLU A 139 -1.04 12.68 6.56
N ILE A 140 -0.96 11.42 6.98
CA ILE A 140 -2.00 10.80 7.79
C ILE A 140 -1.41 9.84 8.82
N SER A 141 -1.94 9.88 10.04
CA SER A 141 -1.59 8.93 11.09
C SER A 141 -2.34 7.62 10.91
N GLN A 142 -1.78 6.54 11.47
CA GLN A 142 -2.44 5.25 11.49
C GLN A 142 -3.84 5.32 12.12
N GLN A 143 -3.97 6.07 13.22
CA GLN A 143 -5.23 6.24 13.95
C GLN A 143 -6.28 6.98 13.10
N ALA A 144 -5.89 8.08 12.44
CA ALA A 144 -6.80 8.82 11.57
C ALA A 144 -7.24 7.98 10.37
N TRP A 145 -6.33 7.18 9.81
CA TRP A 145 -6.65 6.26 8.72
C TRP A 145 -7.66 5.19 9.14
N GLN A 146 -7.48 4.57 10.30
CA GLN A 146 -8.44 3.61 10.86
C GLN A 146 -9.84 4.22 11.01
N GLN A 147 -9.94 5.45 11.54
CA GLN A 147 -11.21 6.16 11.67
C GLN A 147 -11.92 6.38 10.33
N LEU A 148 -11.17 6.65 9.25
CA LEU A 148 -11.74 6.77 7.91
C LEU A 148 -12.23 5.42 7.36
N GLN A 149 -11.59 4.32 7.75
CA GLN A 149 -11.97 2.96 7.30
C GLN A 149 -13.24 2.43 7.96
N ASP A 150 -13.57 2.91 9.16
CA ASP A 150 -14.79 2.55 9.88
C ASP A 150 -16.04 3.30 9.36
N SER A 151 -15.90 4.09 8.28
CA SER A 151 -16.97 4.86 7.65
C SER A 151 -17.95 3.97 6.86
N PRO A 152 -19.27 4.28 6.85
CA PRO A 152 -20.32 3.45 6.23
C PRO A 152 -20.30 3.36 4.69
N LEU A 153 -19.37 4.05 4.00
CA LEU A 153 -19.26 4.05 2.54
C LEU A 153 -18.52 2.83 1.96
N LYS A 154 -18.34 1.75 2.74
CA LYS A 154 -17.57 0.59 2.33
C LYS A 154 -18.30 -0.18 1.20
N PRO A 155 -17.65 -0.44 0.05
CA PRO A 155 -18.25 -1.27 -0.98
C PRO A 155 -18.51 -2.69 -0.44
N SER A 156 -19.69 -3.24 -0.74
CA SER A 156 -20.02 -4.64 -0.42
C SER A 156 -19.11 -5.55 -1.25
N ALA A 157 -18.32 -6.37 -0.57
CA ALA A 157 -17.29 -7.21 -1.16
C ALA A 157 -17.82 -8.60 -1.59
N ASP A 158 -19.12 -8.86 -1.54
CA ASP A 158 -19.60 -10.24 -1.39
C ASP A 158 -19.65 -11.03 -2.70
N GLN A 159 -20.00 -10.43 -3.85
CA GLN A 159 -20.15 -11.16 -5.11
C GLN A 159 -18.80 -11.44 -5.81
N ASP A 160 -17.95 -10.42 -5.96
CA ASP A 160 -16.63 -10.54 -6.60
C ASP A 160 -15.71 -11.51 -5.84
N THR A 161 -15.74 -11.46 -4.49
CA THR A 161 -14.93 -12.34 -3.65
C THR A 161 -15.33 -13.81 -3.82
N GLN A 162 -16.63 -14.12 -3.87
CA GLN A 162 -17.11 -15.49 -4.06
C GLN A 162 -16.71 -16.05 -5.42
N ALA A 163 -16.84 -15.25 -6.49
CA ALA A 163 -16.45 -15.65 -7.84
C ALA A 163 -14.94 -15.94 -7.95
N LEU A 164 -14.12 -15.09 -7.33
CA LEU A 164 -12.67 -15.27 -7.29
C LEU A 164 -12.28 -16.51 -6.49
N GLN A 165 -12.88 -16.71 -5.30
CA GLN A 165 -12.62 -17.88 -4.46
C GLN A 165 -12.91 -19.20 -5.20
N HIS A 166 -14.03 -19.24 -5.93
CA HIS A 166 -14.41 -20.39 -6.74
C HIS A 166 -13.40 -20.63 -7.88
N SER A 167 -13.01 -19.57 -8.60
CA SER A 167 -12.05 -19.67 -9.71
C SER A 167 -10.67 -20.15 -9.24
N LEU A 168 -10.21 -19.66 -8.09
CA LEU A 168 -8.95 -20.11 -7.47
C LEU A 168 -9.04 -21.58 -7.08
N SER A 169 -10.11 -21.99 -6.39
CA SER A 169 -10.28 -23.36 -5.92
C SER A 169 -10.35 -24.38 -7.06
N GLN A 170 -10.98 -24.01 -8.18
CA GLN A 170 -11.02 -24.86 -9.38
C GLN A 170 -9.63 -25.04 -10.01
N ARG A 171 -8.82 -23.98 -10.06
CA ARG A 171 -7.50 -24.02 -10.70
C ARG A 171 -6.42 -24.66 -9.84
N SER A 172 -6.48 -24.46 -8.52
CA SER A 172 -5.53 -25.05 -7.58
C SER A 172 -5.78 -26.52 -7.29
N GLY A 173 -7.01 -27.00 -7.51
CA GLY A 173 -7.45 -28.33 -7.09
C GLY A 173 -7.60 -28.47 -5.57
N CYS A 174 -7.59 -27.36 -4.82
CA CYS A 174 -7.80 -27.33 -3.37
C CYS A 174 -8.77 -26.23 -2.99
N THR A 175 -9.43 -26.35 -1.84
CA THR A 175 -10.23 -25.24 -1.29
C THR A 175 -9.28 -24.10 -0.91
N VAL A 176 -9.47 -22.94 -1.53
CA VAL A 176 -8.78 -21.70 -1.18
C VAL A 176 -9.77 -20.83 -0.46
N ASN A 177 -9.46 -20.30 0.73
CA ASN A 177 -10.26 -19.22 1.30
C ASN A 177 -9.51 -17.90 1.12
N ILE A 178 -10.24 -16.92 0.63
CA ILE A 178 -9.73 -15.57 0.48
C ILE A 178 -10.54 -14.62 1.34
N LYS A 179 -9.86 -13.63 1.92
CA LYS A 179 -10.50 -12.54 2.65
C LYS A 179 -10.15 -11.22 1.97
N PRO A 180 -11.13 -10.42 1.53
CA PRO A 180 -10.85 -9.11 0.94
C PRO A 180 -10.23 -8.20 1.99
N ILE A 181 -9.07 -7.63 1.66
CA ILE A 181 -8.39 -6.64 2.48
C ILE A 181 -8.76 -5.23 1.97
N LEU A 182 -8.59 -5.01 0.66
CA LEU A 182 -8.88 -3.74 0.00
C LEU A 182 -9.57 -3.99 -1.33
N ILE A 183 -10.64 -3.25 -1.62
CA ILE A 183 -11.33 -3.30 -2.91
C ILE A 183 -11.37 -1.88 -3.47
N LEU A 184 -10.52 -1.62 -4.47
CA LEU A 184 -10.56 -0.42 -5.29
C LEU A 184 -11.03 -0.81 -6.71
N PRO A 185 -11.54 0.14 -7.51
CA PRO A 185 -11.93 -0.13 -8.89
C PRO A 185 -10.82 -0.76 -9.73
N GLU A 186 -9.56 -0.33 -9.50
CA GLU A 186 -8.40 -0.75 -10.29
C GLU A 186 -7.59 -1.89 -9.65
N VAL A 187 -7.66 -2.03 -8.32
CA VAL A 187 -6.86 -2.98 -7.55
C VAL A 187 -7.70 -3.59 -6.44
N GLN A 188 -7.69 -4.92 -6.37
CA GLN A 188 -8.27 -5.66 -5.26
C GLN A 188 -7.17 -6.43 -4.55
N ILE A 189 -7.10 -6.35 -3.22
CA ILE A 189 -6.13 -7.07 -2.40
C ILE A 189 -6.88 -8.09 -1.56
N TYR A 190 -6.41 -9.33 -1.59
CA TYR A 190 -6.95 -10.44 -0.83
C TYR A 190 -5.87 -11.08 0.03
N GLN A 191 -6.26 -11.46 1.25
CA GLN A 191 -5.49 -12.35 2.10
C GLN A 191 -5.83 -13.80 1.74
N LEU A 192 -4.82 -14.66 1.57
CA LEU A 192 -5.02 -16.11 1.47
C LEU A 192 -4.85 -16.78 2.84
N ASP A 193 -5.59 -17.86 3.04
CA ASP A 193 -5.49 -18.73 4.21
C ASP A 193 -4.46 -19.87 4.07
N SER A 194 -3.92 -20.10 2.85
CA SER A 194 -3.05 -21.24 2.55
C SER A 194 -1.84 -20.92 1.67
N GLU A 195 -0.80 -21.73 1.84
CA GLU A 195 0.45 -21.73 1.07
C GLU A 195 0.20 -22.23 -0.37
N MET A 196 -0.26 -21.34 -1.26
CA MET A 196 -0.45 -21.66 -2.68
C MET A 196 0.81 -21.42 -3.53
N PRO A 197 0.99 -22.13 -4.67
CA PRO A 197 1.94 -21.75 -5.71
C PRO A 197 1.41 -20.52 -6.48
N LEU A 198 2.18 -19.43 -6.43
CA LEU A 198 1.76 -18.06 -6.74
C LEU A 198 1.68 -17.65 -8.23
N ASN A 199 1.73 -18.60 -9.18
CA ASN A 199 1.74 -18.30 -10.63
C ASN A 199 0.43 -18.70 -11.33
N LEU A 200 -0.70 -18.15 -10.90
CA LEU A 200 -2.01 -18.38 -11.52
C LEU A 200 -2.51 -17.11 -12.24
N ALA A 201 -2.46 -17.10 -13.57
CA ALA A 201 -3.22 -16.15 -14.37
C ALA A 201 -4.70 -16.52 -14.33
N LEU A 202 -5.57 -15.59 -13.90
CA LEU A 202 -7.00 -15.84 -13.73
C LEU A 202 -7.75 -15.72 -15.07
N ASN A 203 -7.37 -14.75 -15.89
CA ASN A 203 -7.84 -14.53 -17.26
C ASN A 203 -6.90 -13.51 -17.97
N SER A 204 -7.24 -13.04 -19.17
CA SER A 204 -6.40 -12.14 -19.97
C SER A 204 -6.28 -10.71 -19.43
N GLN A 205 -7.11 -10.32 -18.45
CA GLN A 205 -7.17 -8.95 -17.90
C GLN A 205 -6.90 -8.89 -16.39
N GLU A 206 -6.71 -10.04 -15.74
CA GLU A 206 -6.49 -10.14 -14.29
C GLU A 206 -5.29 -11.05 -14.01
N SER A 207 -4.28 -10.45 -13.37
CA SER A 207 -3.10 -11.18 -12.87
C SER A 207 -3.11 -11.18 -11.36
N LEU A 208 -2.76 -12.34 -10.78
CA LEU A 208 -2.40 -12.44 -9.38
C LEU A 208 -0.92 -12.14 -9.24
N VAL A 209 -0.60 -11.25 -8.31
CA VAL A 209 0.80 -10.95 -7.99
C VAL A 209 0.99 -11.07 -6.48
N PRO A 210 2.01 -11.82 -6.01
CA PRO A 210 2.32 -11.88 -4.59
C PRO A 210 2.81 -10.54 -4.06
N LEU A 211 2.42 -10.20 -2.84
CA LEU A 211 2.92 -9.03 -2.08
C LEU A 211 4.30 -9.25 -1.44
N SER A 212 4.97 -10.36 -1.76
CA SER A 212 6.33 -10.67 -1.31
C SER A 212 7.00 -11.64 -2.26
N ASP A 213 8.16 -11.26 -2.79
CA ASP A 213 9.32 -12.15 -2.97
C ASP A 213 10.53 -11.32 -3.39
N SER A 214 11.21 -10.70 -2.42
CA SER A 214 12.59 -10.24 -2.60
C SER A 214 13.52 -10.78 -1.52
N THR A 215 13.40 -12.08 -1.21
CA THR A 215 14.49 -13.04 -0.85
C THR A 215 13.90 -14.34 -0.26
N PRO A 216 14.42 -15.54 -0.60
CA PRO A 216 13.92 -16.83 -0.10
C PRO A 216 14.30 -17.13 1.37
N SER A 217 14.65 -16.11 2.15
CA SER A 217 15.11 -16.27 3.53
C SER A 217 14.18 -15.50 4.45
N GLN A 218 13.37 -16.27 5.19
CA GLN A 218 12.43 -15.91 6.25
C GLN A 218 10.97 -15.79 5.79
N LEU A 219 10.27 -16.92 5.98
CA LEU A 219 8.82 -17.08 5.92
C LEU A 219 8.11 -15.99 6.72
N SER A 220 7.47 -15.05 6.03
CA SER A 220 6.28 -14.40 6.56
C SER A 220 5.08 -15.26 6.16
N PRO A 221 4.18 -15.63 7.09
CA PRO A 221 3.02 -16.48 6.77
C PRO A 221 1.94 -15.76 5.95
N PHE A 222 2.14 -14.46 5.63
CA PHE A 222 1.19 -13.65 4.89
C PHE A 222 1.47 -13.69 3.39
N LYS A 223 0.77 -14.57 2.67
CA LYS A 223 0.61 -14.44 1.22
C LYS A 223 -0.60 -13.57 0.97
N ALA A 224 -0.37 -12.29 0.72
CA ALA A 224 -1.39 -11.43 0.12
C ALA A 224 -1.22 -11.47 -1.40
N ILE A 225 -2.33 -11.66 -2.11
CA ILE A 225 -2.38 -11.50 -3.56
C ILE A 225 -3.14 -10.23 -3.87
N TYR A 226 -2.71 -9.54 -4.91
CA TYR A 226 -3.53 -8.50 -5.50
C TYR A 226 -3.92 -8.90 -6.91
N LEU A 227 -5.16 -8.55 -7.24
CA LEU A 227 -5.76 -8.68 -8.54
C LEU A 227 -5.72 -7.28 -9.17
N CYS A 228 -4.86 -7.14 -10.16
CA CYS A 228 -4.80 -5.94 -11.00
C CYS A 228 -5.78 -6.11 -12.15
N ARG A 229 -6.65 -5.13 -12.38
CA ARG A 229 -7.42 -5.04 -13.63
C ARG A 229 -6.63 -4.23 -14.65
N THR A 230 -6.23 -4.86 -15.75
CA THR A 230 -5.52 -4.24 -16.88
C THR A 230 -6.49 -3.90 -18.02
#